data_AF-A0A2V6TKL1-F1
#
_entry.id   AF-A0A2V6TKL1-F1
#
_cell.length_a   1.000
_cell.length_b   1.000
_cell.length_c   1.000
_cell.angle_alpha   90.00
_cell.angle_beta   90.00
_cell.angle_gamma   90.00
#
_symmetry.space_group_name_H-M   'P 1'
#
loop_
_entity.id
_entity.type
_entity.pdbx_description
1 polymer ?
#
loop_
_entity_poly.entity_id
_entity_poly.type
_entity_poly.pdbx_seq_one_letter_code
_entity_poly.pdbx_strand_id
1 'polypeptide(L)' 'MGASVWLPLSVLALPFVAFVLLAVVAPLRRAGRPAGLVSIVAMALAFAAAVTVWTRGLVVEATWTWLPADGGPIASVG' A
#
# COMPACT_ATOMS: atom_id res chain seq x y z
N MET A 1 11.64 -16.99 -10.93
CA MET A 1 11.47 -15.58 -10.49
C MET A 1 10.42 -15.61 -9.40
N GLY A 2 10.76 -15.29 -8.15
CA GLY A 2 9.78 -15.24 -7.07
C GLY A 2 8.67 -14.24 -7.40
N ALA A 3 7.42 -14.56 -7.06
CA ALA A 3 6.31 -13.64 -7.26
C ALA A 3 6.57 -12.36 -6.44
N SER A 4 6.40 -11.19 -7.08
CA SER A 4 6.71 -9.90 -6.46
C SER A 4 5.64 -9.52 -5.44
N VAL A 5 6.02 -9.38 -4.17
CA VAL A 5 5.15 -8.92 -3.06
C VAL A 5 4.67 -7.48 -3.23
N TRP A 6 5.39 -6.70 -4.05
CA TRP A 6 5.17 -5.26 -4.18
C TRP A 6 3.82 -4.92 -4.84
N LEU A 7 3.37 -5.75 -5.78
CA LEU A 7 2.10 -5.50 -6.45
C LEU A 7 0.90 -5.70 -5.50
N PRO A 8 0.77 -6.81 -4.75
CA PRO A 8 -0.23 -6.92 -3.69
C PRO A 8 -0.13 -5.81 -2.62
N LEU A 9 1.08 -5.50 -2.14
CA LEU A 9 1.28 -4.44 -1.14
C LEU A 9 0.83 -3.06 -1.64
N SER A 10 0.99 -2.77 -2.93
CA SER A 10 0.57 -1.49 -3.51
C SER A 10 -0.93 -1.22 -3.38
N VAL A 11 -1.77 -2.27 -3.31
CA VAL A 11 -3.22 -2.16 -3.12
C VAL A 11 -3.54 -1.44 -1.81
N LEU A 12 -2.75 -1.70 -0.76
CA LEU A 12 -2.87 -1.07 0.55
C LEU A 12 -2.03 0.21 0.67
N ALA A 13 -0.82 0.21 0.09
CA ALA A 13 0.11 1.33 0.22
C ALA A 13 -0.39 2.59 -0.52
N LEU A 14 -0.98 2.46 -1.71
CA LEU A 14 -1.47 3.60 -2.49
C LEU A 14 -2.52 4.45 -1.76
N PRO A 15 -3.62 3.89 -1.21
CA PRO A 15 -4.58 4.68 -0.45
C PRO A 15 -3.98 5.26 0.83
N PHE A 16 -3.09 4.51 1.52
CA PHE A 16 -2.40 5.01 2.70
C PHE A 16 -1.50 6.22 2.38
N VAL A 17 -0.71 6.15 1.31
CA VAL A 17 0.15 7.25 0.86
C VAL A 17 -0.69 8.47 0.47
N ALA A 18 -1.80 8.28 -0.24
CA ALA A 18 -2.70 9.39 -0.57
C ALA A 18 -3.26 10.06 0.69
N PHE A 19 -3.68 9.27 1.69
CA PHE A 19 -4.10 9.80 2.98
C PHE A 19 -3.00 10.60 3.67
N VAL A 20 -1.79 10.04 3.82
CA VAL A 20 -0.66 10.72 4.46
C VAL A 20 -0.30 12.01 3.73
N LEU A 21 -0.28 11.98 2.39
CA LEU A 21 0.02 13.15 1.57
C LEU A 21 -0.99 14.28 1.83
N LEU A 22 -2.28 13.96 1.87
CA LEU A 22 -3.33 14.94 2.17
C LEU A 22 -3.34 15.39 3.64
N ALA A 23 -2.93 14.51 4.57
CA ALA A 23 -2.83 14.83 5.99
C ALA A 23 -1.66 15.79 6.28
N VAL A 24 -0.52 15.61 5.60
CA VAL A 24 0.70 16.38 5.86
C VAL A 24 0.77 17.65 5.00
N VAL A 25 0.41 17.57 3.72
CA VAL A 25 0.56 18.70 2.79
C VAL A 25 -0.66 19.63 2.87
N ALA A 26 -0.62 20.56 3.83
CA ALA A 26 -1.71 21.49 4.09
C ALA A 26 -2.17 22.33 2.88
N PRO A 27 -1.28 22.84 2.00
CA PRO A 27 -1.72 23.55 0.79
C PRO A 27 -2.56 22.65 -0.14
N LEU A 28 -2.12 21.41 -0.33
CA LEU A 28 -2.81 20.43 -1.17
C LEU A 28 -4.18 20.09 -0.59
N ARG A 29 -4.27 19.83 0.72
CA ARG A 29 -5.53 19.55 1.42
C ARG A 29 -6.57 20.67 1.23
N ARG A 30 -6.11 21.93 1.23
CA ARG A 30 -6.99 23.10 1.11
C ARG A 30 -7.37 23.43 -0.33
N ALA A 31 -6.74 22.81 -1.33
CA ALA A 31 -6.98 23.12 -2.74
C ALA A 31 -8.30 22.56 -3.30
N GLY A 32 -9.03 21.71 -2.54
CA GLY A 32 -10.31 21.15 -2.96
C GLY A 32 -10.16 20.14 -4.10
N ARG A 33 -10.34 20.57 -5.35
CA ARG A 33 -10.31 19.70 -6.54
C ARG A 33 -8.99 18.91 -6.70
N PRO A 34 -7.79 19.51 -6.55
CA PRO A 34 -6.54 18.76 -6.63
C PRO A 34 -6.42 17.67 -5.55
N ALA A 35 -6.90 17.93 -4.33
CA ALA A 35 -6.93 16.91 -3.28
C ALA A 35 -7.83 15.73 -3.66
N GLY A 36 -9.00 16.01 -4.24
CA GLY A 36 -9.90 14.98 -4.75
C GLY A 36 -9.27 14.14 -5.87
N LEU A 37 -8.59 14.79 -6.82
CA LEU A 37 -7.88 14.09 -7.92
C LEU A 37 -6.79 13.15 -7.40
N VAL A 38 -6.00 13.58 -6.40
CA VAL A 38 -4.98 12.72 -5.78
C VAL A 38 -5.60 11.44 -5.21
N SER A 39 -6.69 11.56 -4.46
CA SER A 39 -7.39 10.40 -3.89
C SER A 39 -7.98 9.49 -4.97
N ILE A 40 -8.63 10.07 -5.99
CA ILE A 40 -9.25 9.32 -7.09
C ILE A 40 -8.18 8.53 -7.86
N VAL A 41 -7.08 9.18 -8.22
CA VAL A 41 -5.98 8.53 -8.95
C VAL A 41 -5.36 7.41 -8.13
N ALA A 42 -5.08 7.66 -6.85
CA ALA A 42 -4.53 6.63 -5.96
C ALA A 42 -5.45 5.41 -5.83
N MET A 43 -6.77 5.64 -5.69
CA MET A 43 -7.74 4.55 -5.59
C MET A 43 -7.92 3.79 -6.92
N ALA A 44 -7.91 4.50 -8.05
CA ALA A 44 -7.98 3.88 -9.38
C ALA A 44 -6.77 2.97 -9.63
N LEU A 45 -5.56 3.42 -9.25
CA LEU A 45 -4.34 2.61 -9.35
C LEU A 45 -4.36 1.41 -8.39
N ALA A 46 -4.83 1.59 -7.15
CA ALA A 46 -4.97 0.49 -6.19
C ALA A 46 -5.96 -0.57 -6.70
N PHE A 47 -7.07 -0.15 -7.29
CA PHE A 47 -8.05 -1.04 -7.91
C PHE A 47 -7.47 -1.78 -9.11
N ALA A 48 -6.76 -1.08 -10.01
CA ALA A 48 -6.08 -1.71 -11.14
C ALA A 48 -5.04 -2.75 -10.69
N ALA A 49 -4.29 -2.46 -9.62
CA ALA A 49 -3.37 -3.41 -9.00
C ALA A 49 -4.11 -4.64 -8.44
N ALA A 50 -5.21 -4.44 -7.71
CA ALA A 50 -6.03 -5.53 -7.17
C ALA A 50 -6.61 -6.44 -8.26
N VAL A 51 -7.16 -5.85 -9.33
CA VAL A 51 -7.63 -6.61 -10.51
C VAL A 51 -6.48 -7.40 -11.14
N THR A 52 -5.29 -6.80 -11.24
CA THR A 52 -4.11 -7.49 -11.78
C THR A 52 -3.68 -8.67 -10.90
N VAL A 53 -3.68 -8.51 -9.58
CA VAL A 53 -3.38 -9.58 -8.61
C VAL A 53 -4.38 -10.71 -8.75
N TRP A 54 -5.67 -10.38 -8.80
CA TRP A 54 -6.75 -11.35 -8.91
C TRP A 54 -6.72 -12.12 -10.23
N THR A 55 -6.66 -11.40 -11.35
CA THR A 55 -6.71 -12.01 -12.70
C THR A 55 -5.48 -12.87 -13.01
N ARG A 56 -4.34 -12.56 -12.41
CA ARG A 56 -3.11 -13.36 -12.54
C ARG A 56 -2.98 -14.45 -11.47
N GLY A 57 -3.94 -14.57 -10.55
CA GLY A 57 -3.89 -15.54 -9.46
C GLY A 57 -2.64 -15.41 -8.59
N LEU A 58 -2.15 -14.19 -8.39
CA LEU A 58 -0.92 -13.96 -7.64
C LEU A 58 -1.15 -14.21 -6.17
N VAL A 59 -0.55 -15.29 -5.66
CA VAL A 59 -0.51 -15.63 -4.24
C VAL A 59 0.94 -15.52 -3.79
N VAL A 60 1.21 -14.61 -2.86
CA VAL A 60 2.54 -14.38 -2.30
C VAL A 60 2.39 -14.18 -0.81
N GLU A 61 3.21 -14.89 -0.04
CA GLU A 61 3.33 -14.72 1.40
C GLU A 61 4.63 -13.97 1.70
N ALA A 62 4.54 -12.95 2.55
CA ALA A 62 5.68 -12.18 3.01
C ALA A 62 5.51 -11.87 4.48
N THR A 63 6.48 -12.28 5.28
CA THR A 63 6.50 -12.01 6.72
C THR A 63 7.77 -11.24 7.06
N TRP A 64 7.63 -10.24 7.92
CA TRP A 64 8.73 -9.43 8.44
C TRP A 64 8.84 -9.61 9.93
N THR A 65 10.08 -9.56 10.44
CA THR A 65 10.33 -9.53 11.88
C THR A 65 9.79 -8.22 12.44
N TRP A 66 8.85 -8.30 13.39
CA TRP A 66 8.24 -7.13 14.03
C TRP A 66 8.92 -6.80 15.35
N LEU A 67 9.09 -7.80 16.23
CA LEU A 67 9.75 -7.64 17.52
C LEU A 67 10.99 -8.55 17.59
N PRO A 68 12.21 -8.00 17.48
CA PRO A 68 13.43 -8.80 17.63
C PRO A 68 13.68 -9.14 19.10
N ALA A 69 14.30 -10.29 19.35
CA ALA A 69 14.86 -10.66 20.64
C ALA A 69 16.12 -11.52 20.47
N ASP A 70 16.86 -11.70 21.57
CA ASP A 70 18.18 -12.34 21.59
C ASP A 70 18.18 -13.80 21.12
N GLY A 71 17.00 -14.46 21.10
CA GLY A 71 16.81 -15.84 20.62
C GLY A 71 16.05 -15.97 19.29
N GLY A 72 15.76 -14.87 18.61
CA GLY A 72 14.92 -14.81 17.41
C GLY A 72 13.69 -13.91 17.59
N PRO A 73 12.90 -13.66 16.53
CA PRO A 73 11.72 -12.80 16.60
C PRO A 73 10.69 -13.34 17.59
N ILE A 74 10.24 -12.51 18.53
CA ILE A 74 9.09 -12.84 19.40
C ILE A 74 7.79 -12.72 18.61
N ALA A 75 7.76 -11.87 17.59
CA ALA A 75 6.64 -11.71 16.68
C ALA A 75 7.09 -11.38 15.26
N SER A 76 6.38 -11.94 14.28
CA SER A 76 6.42 -11.54 12.87
C SER A 76 5.08 -10.93 12.45
N VAL A 77 5.09 -10.13 11.39
CA VAL A 77 3.91 -9.54 10.77
C VAL A 77 3.91 -9.84 9.28
N GLY A 78 2.76 -10.20 8.71
CA GLY A 78 2.57 -10.54 7.31
C GLY A 78 1.10 -10.69 6.97
#